data_AF-A0A2I1H356-F1
#
_entry.id   AF-A0A2I1H356-F1
#
_cell.length_a   1.000
_cell.length_b   1.000
_cell.length_c   1.000
_cell.angle_alpha   90.00
_cell.angle_beta   90.00
_cell.angle_gamma   90.00
#
_symmetry.space_group_name_H-M   'P 1'
#
loop_
_entity.id
_entity.type
_entity.pdbx_description
1 polymer ?
#
loop_
_entity_poly.entity_id
_entity_poly.type
_entity_poly.pdbx_seq_one_letter_code
_entity_poly.pdbx_strand_id
1 'polypeptide(L)'
;MSFIYPLPTTGSISWSDFLLDEDNLYLSEISEATAQRGRVREVLKEAKRTEGPKDYTKIINTIGDYLPYLFGIIDCLEGGQLKLKKEIETSWRCTLSDTVLKKKSRVLCKGIYYELIFILLTYGYACSDWATGIIERQLQNDEIDLRLRQAADLLRKAGGIFAYIGEQICPKWNNDSISKPVDVLMEIPTSISKIALADSTSIAIRKALMQQTTSSLLAKLAFGVSGHYEMANGLIKSLKDPSKVCGDFRKYVSYGALFHQALGKKFLAQDANEHQQYGKAVGFITQAKEAFQLLTKSKLTTIAAHATQEYNEVKNLYTSYVSYNNTVAYEKVPTKADLQALIPGGRMLQELTKYKPPSPAFGPGLKTITKEQPPGYILDGQYY
;
A
#
# COMPACT_ATOMS: atom_id res chain seq x y z
N MET A 1 0.91 -6.63 -10.79
CA MET A 1 1.51 -7.39 -9.69
C MET A 1 1.24 -6.59 -8.44
N SER A 2 0.33 -7.03 -7.59
CA SER A 2 0.04 -6.39 -6.31
C SER A 2 0.04 -7.46 -5.25
N PHE A 3 0.58 -7.15 -4.07
CA PHE A 3 0.54 -8.05 -2.92
C PHE A 3 -0.85 -7.96 -2.29
N ILE A 4 -1.49 -9.12 -2.08
CA ILE A 4 -2.76 -9.19 -1.36
C ILE A 4 -2.46 -9.22 0.13
N TYR A 5 -2.97 -8.25 0.88
CA TYR A 5 -2.73 -8.14 2.31
C TYR A 5 -3.79 -8.91 3.09
N PRO A 6 -3.44 -9.97 3.85
CA PRO A 6 -4.39 -10.60 4.75
C PRO A 6 -4.94 -9.59 5.76
N LEU A 7 -6.23 -9.25 5.63
CA LEU A 7 -6.86 -8.28 6.53
C LEU A 7 -6.77 -8.76 7.98
N PRO A 8 -6.28 -7.91 8.90
CA PRO A 8 -6.10 -8.29 10.29
C PRO A 8 -7.46 -8.49 10.96
N THR A 9 -7.48 -9.24 12.06
CA THR A 9 -8.68 -9.41 12.90
C THR A 9 -8.38 -9.00 14.33
N THR A 10 -9.34 -8.39 15.01
CA THR A 10 -9.16 -7.84 16.36
C THR A 10 -10.00 -8.53 17.43
N GLY A 11 -9.60 -8.38 18.69
CA GLY A 11 -10.38 -8.75 19.88
C GLY A 11 -11.55 -7.82 20.14
N SER A 12 -12.49 -8.25 20.99
CA SER A 12 -13.49 -7.35 21.56
C SER A 12 -12.86 -6.50 22.66
N ILE A 13 -13.30 -5.25 22.77
CA ILE A 13 -13.01 -4.36 23.90
C ILE A 13 -14.26 -3.53 24.18
N SER A 14 -14.36 -2.97 25.38
CA SER A 14 -15.27 -1.85 25.69
C SER A 14 -14.45 -0.64 26.10
N TRP A 15 -14.65 0.51 25.45
CA TRP A 15 -13.88 1.72 25.79
C TRP A 15 -14.18 2.22 27.20
N SER A 16 -15.39 1.97 27.71
CA SER A 16 -15.80 2.26 29.09
C SER A 16 -14.91 1.58 30.15
N ASP A 17 -14.27 0.45 29.79
CA ASP A 17 -13.42 -0.31 30.71
C ASP A 17 -12.07 0.38 30.94
N PHE A 18 -11.64 1.22 29.99
CA PHE A 18 -10.35 1.88 30.00
C PHE A 18 -10.45 3.38 30.29
N LEU A 19 -11.55 4.02 29.87
CA LEU A 19 -11.73 5.46 29.93
C LEU A 19 -12.58 5.86 31.14
N LEU A 20 -12.13 6.91 31.83
CA LEU A 20 -12.84 7.63 32.88
C LEU A 20 -13.18 9.03 32.36
N ASP A 21 -14.46 9.35 32.41
CA ASP A 21 -15.02 10.66 32.13
C ASP A 21 -15.60 11.18 33.45
N GLU A 22 -14.86 12.05 34.13
CA GLU A 22 -15.25 12.54 35.46
C GLU A 22 -16.44 13.51 35.38
N ASP A 23 -16.52 14.27 34.28
CA ASP A 23 -17.54 15.29 34.06
C ASP A 23 -18.80 14.73 33.38
N ASN A 24 -18.79 13.43 33.00
CA ASN A 24 -19.85 12.73 32.28
C ASN A 24 -20.28 13.40 30.97
N LEU A 25 -19.35 14.07 30.29
CA LEU A 25 -19.61 14.83 29.05
C LEU A 25 -19.64 13.98 27.79
N TYR A 26 -18.99 12.80 27.80
CA TYR A 26 -18.70 11.98 26.63
C TYR A 26 -19.13 10.51 26.79
N LEU A 27 -19.99 10.20 27.78
CA LEU A 27 -20.43 8.82 28.04
C LEU A 27 -21.12 8.17 26.81
N SER A 28 -21.97 8.93 26.11
CA SER A 28 -22.63 8.48 24.87
C SER A 28 -21.62 8.18 23.77
N GLU A 29 -20.64 9.04 23.61
CA GLU A 29 -19.61 9.00 22.58
C GLU A 29 -18.66 7.81 22.80
N ILE A 30 -18.30 7.52 24.07
CA ILE A 30 -17.52 6.34 24.46
C ILE A 30 -18.30 5.05 24.16
N SER A 31 -19.62 5.05 24.41
CA SER A 31 -20.50 3.93 24.09
C SER A 31 -20.58 3.71 22.58
N GLU A 32 -20.78 4.77 21.80
CA GLU A 32 -20.84 4.69 20.34
C GLU A 32 -19.48 4.29 19.74
N ALA A 33 -18.37 4.79 20.27
CA ALA A 33 -17.03 4.35 19.88
C ALA A 33 -16.85 2.83 20.07
N THR A 34 -17.43 2.28 21.14
CA THR A 34 -17.42 0.84 21.42
C THR A 34 -18.25 0.08 20.39
N ALA A 35 -19.45 0.58 20.07
CA ALA A 35 -20.33 0.00 19.05
C ALA A 35 -19.66 0.01 17.67
N GLN A 36 -19.12 1.15 17.23
CA GLN A 36 -18.44 1.30 15.93
C GLN A 36 -17.22 0.39 15.81
N ARG A 37 -16.39 0.31 16.85
CA ARG A 37 -15.28 -0.67 16.89
C ARG A 37 -15.78 -2.12 16.81
N GLY A 38 -16.92 -2.41 17.43
CA GLY A 38 -17.63 -3.69 17.32
C GLY A 38 -17.96 -4.03 15.86
N ARG A 39 -18.55 -3.09 15.12
CA ARG A 39 -18.85 -3.22 13.68
C ARG A 39 -17.59 -3.48 12.85
N VAL A 40 -16.50 -2.75 13.12
CA VAL A 40 -15.19 -3.00 12.46
C VAL A 40 -14.73 -4.44 12.70
N ARG A 41 -14.82 -4.94 13.93
CA ARG A 41 -14.46 -6.33 14.23
C ARG A 41 -15.34 -7.33 13.48
N GLU A 42 -16.64 -7.07 13.38
CA GLU A 42 -17.59 -7.95 12.70
C GLU A 42 -17.33 -8.04 11.21
N VAL A 43 -17.17 -6.90 10.53
CA VAL A 43 -16.91 -6.89 9.08
C VAL A 43 -15.56 -7.55 8.76
N LEU A 44 -14.54 -7.41 9.61
CA LEU A 44 -13.26 -8.12 9.43
C LEU A 44 -13.38 -9.63 9.68
N LYS A 45 -14.23 -10.06 10.60
CA LYS A 45 -14.50 -11.48 10.83
C LYS A 45 -15.28 -12.11 9.68
N GLU A 46 -16.25 -11.38 9.13
CA GLU A 46 -17.01 -11.76 7.94
C GLU A 46 -16.05 -11.90 6.74
N ALA A 47 -15.28 -10.85 6.43
CA ALA A 47 -14.32 -10.84 5.33
C ALA A 47 -13.26 -11.94 5.43
N LYS A 48 -12.89 -12.38 6.64
CA LYS A 48 -11.98 -13.51 6.85
C LYS A 48 -12.62 -14.87 6.51
N ARG A 49 -13.94 -15.00 6.68
CA ARG A 49 -14.69 -16.25 6.40
C ARG A 49 -15.13 -16.34 4.94
N THR A 50 -15.21 -15.21 4.24
CA THR A 50 -15.54 -15.16 2.81
C THR A 50 -14.42 -15.80 1.98
N GLU A 51 -14.73 -16.88 1.27
CA GLU A 51 -13.80 -17.56 0.35
C GLU A 51 -13.72 -16.87 -1.03
N GLY A 52 -14.72 -16.05 -1.36
CA GLY A 52 -14.82 -15.30 -2.62
C GLY A 52 -14.40 -13.83 -2.53
N PRO A 53 -14.84 -12.99 -3.49
CA PRO A 53 -14.53 -11.57 -3.47
C PRO A 53 -15.11 -10.89 -2.21
N LYS A 54 -14.26 -10.17 -1.49
CA LYS A 54 -14.66 -9.41 -0.31
C LYS A 54 -15.30 -8.08 -0.71
N ASP A 55 -16.25 -7.63 0.12
CA ASP A 55 -16.80 -6.28 0.03
C ASP A 55 -15.87 -5.28 0.74
N TYR A 56 -14.86 -4.81 0.01
CA TYR A 56 -13.92 -3.83 0.52
C TYR A 56 -14.57 -2.47 0.80
N THR A 57 -15.65 -2.11 0.08
CA THR A 57 -16.39 -0.87 0.30
C THR A 57 -17.04 -0.88 1.67
N LYS A 58 -17.69 -1.98 2.06
CA LYS A 58 -18.25 -2.16 3.41
C LYS A 58 -17.18 -1.98 4.49
N ILE A 59 -16.01 -2.60 4.33
CA ILE A 59 -14.89 -2.49 5.29
C ILE A 59 -14.40 -1.04 5.38
N ILE A 60 -14.16 -0.39 4.25
CA ILE A 60 -13.67 1.00 4.18
C ILE A 60 -14.66 1.95 4.85
N ASN A 61 -15.96 1.83 4.57
CA ASN A 61 -16.98 2.68 5.15
C ASN A 61 -17.07 2.46 6.67
N THR A 62 -17.12 1.21 7.14
CA THR A 62 -17.16 0.91 8.58
C THR A 62 -15.93 1.43 9.34
N ILE A 63 -14.74 1.40 8.72
CA ILE A 63 -13.55 2.04 9.30
C ILE A 63 -13.70 3.57 9.30
N GLY A 64 -14.21 4.14 8.21
CA GLY A 64 -14.51 5.56 8.09
C GLY A 64 -15.44 6.07 9.19
N ASP A 65 -16.46 5.29 9.54
CA ASP A 65 -17.43 5.63 10.61
C ASP A 65 -16.78 5.58 12.00
N TYR A 66 -15.81 4.70 12.21
CA TYR A 66 -15.13 4.54 13.51
C TYR A 66 -14.01 5.57 13.75
N LEU A 67 -13.29 5.97 12.71
CA LEU A 67 -12.12 6.87 12.83
C LEU A 67 -12.42 8.19 13.56
N PRO A 68 -13.53 8.92 13.30
CA PRO A 68 -13.89 10.12 14.05
C PRO A 68 -13.95 9.91 15.57
N TYR A 69 -14.48 8.77 16.02
CA TYR A 69 -14.57 8.44 17.44
C TYR A 69 -13.20 8.10 18.02
N LEU A 70 -12.37 7.36 17.29
CA LEU A 70 -11.02 7.01 17.73
C LEU A 70 -10.14 8.25 17.88
N PHE A 71 -10.23 9.20 16.94
CA PHE A 71 -9.54 10.49 17.06
C PHE A 71 -10.11 11.32 18.23
N GLY A 72 -11.43 11.32 18.46
CA GLY A 72 -12.02 11.98 19.63
C GLY A 72 -11.50 11.44 20.96
N ILE A 73 -11.35 10.11 21.09
CA ILE A 73 -10.73 9.49 22.27
C ILE A 73 -9.29 9.97 22.45
N ILE A 74 -8.49 10.00 21.38
CA ILE A 74 -7.09 10.43 21.43
C ILE A 74 -7.00 11.90 21.85
N ASP A 75 -7.77 12.78 21.20
CA ASP A 75 -7.77 14.21 21.48
C ASP A 75 -8.20 14.51 22.92
N CYS A 76 -9.21 13.80 23.45
CA CYS A 76 -9.62 13.94 24.83
C CYS A 76 -8.61 13.39 25.85
N LEU A 77 -7.89 12.32 25.51
CA LEU A 77 -6.80 11.81 26.36
C LEU A 77 -5.62 12.78 26.40
N GLU A 78 -5.27 13.36 25.25
CA GLU A 78 -4.19 14.35 25.13
C GLU A 78 -4.56 15.70 25.74
N GLY A 79 -5.83 16.11 25.62
CA GLY A 79 -6.38 17.33 26.21
C GLY A 79 -6.77 17.21 27.69
N GLY A 80 -6.72 16.01 28.27
CA GLY A 80 -7.00 15.75 29.69
C GLY A 80 -8.47 15.66 30.07
N GLN A 81 -9.41 15.72 29.12
CA GLN A 81 -10.85 15.56 29.37
C GLN A 81 -11.21 14.11 29.71
N LEU A 82 -10.47 13.14 29.17
CA LEU A 82 -10.59 11.74 29.53
C LEU A 82 -9.34 11.27 30.26
N LYS A 83 -9.54 10.47 31.32
CA LYS A 83 -8.46 9.81 32.06
C LYS A 83 -8.48 8.31 31.83
N LEU A 84 -7.34 7.66 32.08
CA LEU A 84 -7.24 6.20 32.01
C LEU A 84 -7.58 5.57 33.36
N LYS A 85 -8.59 4.69 33.41
CA LYS A 85 -8.85 3.79 34.55
C LYS A 85 -7.74 2.75 34.68
N LYS A 86 -7.27 2.27 33.53
CA LYS A 86 -6.19 1.31 33.35
C LYS A 86 -5.57 1.51 31.98
N GLU A 87 -4.39 0.93 31.77
CA GLU A 87 -3.70 1.00 30.48
C GLU A 87 -4.56 0.41 29.36
N ILE A 88 -4.64 1.12 28.23
CA ILE A 88 -5.37 0.63 27.05
C ILE A 88 -4.60 -0.54 26.46
N GLU A 89 -5.28 -1.67 26.31
CA GLU A 89 -4.72 -2.87 25.71
C GLU A 89 -5.65 -3.40 24.63
N THR A 90 -5.16 -3.49 23.39
CA THR A 90 -5.92 -4.08 22.28
C THR A 90 -5.16 -5.23 21.66
N SER A 91 -5.87 -6.15 21.01
CA SER A 91 -5.30 -7.38 20.47
C SER A 91 -5.60 -7.55 18.99
N TRP A 92 -4.56 -7.59 18.16
CA TRP A 92 -4.64 -7.65 16.70
C TRP A 92 -3.89 -8.84 16.15
N ARG A 93 -4.41 -9.47 15.09
CA ARG A 93 -3.60 -10.41 14.29
C ARG A 93 -2.78 -9.61 13.30
N CYS A 94 -1.46 -9.68 13.43
CA CYS A 94 -0.53 -9.02 12.52
C CYS A 94 -0.65 -9.56 11.08
N THR A 95 -0.56 -8.66 10.12
CA THR A 95 -0.63 -8.98 8.68
C THR A 95 0.76 -9.37 8.18
N LEU A 96 1.75 -8.52 8.45
CA LEU A 96 3.11 -8.63 7.90
C LEU A 96 4.14 -9.19 8.88
N SER A 97 3.79 -9.36 10.17
CA SER A 97 4.60 -10.17 11.08
C SER A 97 4.58 -11.63 10.66
N ASP A 98 5.77 -12.23 10.61
CA ASP A 98 5.95 -13.67 10.53
C ASP A 98 5.63 -14.30 11.90
N THR A 99 5.05 -15.50 11.86
CA THR A 99 4.81 -16.28 13.08
C THR A 99 5.26 -17.71 12.83
N VAL A 100 6.16 -18.20 13.69
CA VAL A 100 6.63 -19.59 13.65
C VAL A 100 5.46 -20.59 13.78
N LEU A 101 4.35 -20.17 14.40
CA LEU A 101 3.15 -20.97 14.58
C LEU A 101 2.23 -20.94 13.34
N LYS A 102 1.72 -22.10 12.93
CA LYS A 102 0.76 -22.26 11.80
C LYS A 102 -0.53 -21.44 11.94
N LYS A 103 -0.87 -20.99 13.15
CA LYS A 103 -2.05 -20.16 13.45
C LYS A 103 -1.60 -18.84 14.07
N LYS A 104 -1.68 -17.74 13.29
CA LYS A 104 -1.39 -16.38 13.79
C LYS A 104 -2.28 -16.08 15.01
N SER A 105 -1.68 -16.09 16.19
CA SER A 105 -2.30 -15.61 17.43
C SER A 105 -2.49 -14.09 17.35
N ARG A 106 -3.42 -13.56 18.17
CA ARG A 106 -3.52 -12.10 18.32
C ARG A 106 -2.36 -11.64 19.21
N VAL A 107 -1.70 -10.56 18.82
CA VAL A 107 -0.69 -9.87 19.61
C VAL A 107 -1.39 -8.80 20.42
N LEU A 108 -1.35 -8.96 21.74
CA LEU A 108 -1.78 -7.93 22.70
C LEU A 108 -0.69 -6.87 22.78
N CYS A 109 -1.06 -5.60 22.65
CA CYS A 109 -0.14 -4.49 22.85
C CYS A 109 -0.85 -3.31 23.50
N LYS A 110 -0.07 -2.48 24.17
CA LYS A 110 -0.51 -1.37 25.02
C LYS A 110 -0.50 -0.06 24.26
N GLY A 111 -1.43 0.83 24.61
CA GLY A 111 -1.53 2.20 24.11
C GLY A 111 -2.55 2.38 22.99
N ILE A 112 -3.19 3.55 22.99
CA ILE A 112 -4.23 3.93 22.01
C ILE A 112 -3.69 3.99 20.57
N TYR A 113 -2.41 4.34 20.42
CA TYR A 113 -1.74 4.39 19.13
C TYR A 113 -1.59 3.02 18.46
N TYR A 114 -1.51 1.94 19.24
CA TYR A 114 -1.54 0.58 18.67
C TYR A 114 -2.84 0.31 17.92
N GLU A 115 -3.97 0.71 18.51
CA GLU A 115 -5.29 0.62 17.89
C GLU A 115 -5.38 1.51 16.65
N LEU A 116 -4.95 2.77 16.74
CA LEU A 116 -4.99 3.71 15.60
C LEU A 116 -4.17 3.19 14.41
N ILE A 117 -2.94 2.73 14.66
CA ILE A 117 -2.08 2.20 13.59
C ILE A 117 -2.75 0.99 12.93
N PHE A 118 -3.29 0.03 13.68
CA PHE A 118 -3.93 -1.13 13.08
C PHE A 118 -5.20 -0.80 12.31
N ILE A 119 -6.00 0.16 12.77
CA ILE A 119 -7.18 0.63 12.04
C ILE A 119 -6.77 1.28 10.71
N LEU A 120 -5.77 2.18 10.73
CA LEU A 120 -5.27 2.83 9.52
C LEU A 120 -4.55 1.85 8.57
N LEU A 121 -3.79 0.89 9.09
CA LEU A 121 -3.19 -0.20 8.30
C LEU A 121 -4.29 -1.00 7.61
N THR A 122 -5.34 -1.38 8.35
CA THR A 122 -6.49 -2.12 7.79
C THR A 122 -7.18 -1.32 6.70
N TYR A 123 -7.32 0.00 6.87
CA TYR A 123 -7.88 0.89 5.86
C TYR A 123 -7.04 0.89 4.59
N GLY A 124 -5.72 1.09 4.70
CA GLY A 124 -4.81 1.06 3.57
C GLY A 124 -4.78 -0.31 2.88
N TYR A 125 -4.77 -1.41 3.63
CA TYR A 125 -4.84 -2.77 3.08
C TYR A 125 -6.12 -3.01 2.29
N ALA A 126 -7.28 -2.62 2.84
CA ALA A 126 -8.56 -2.76 2.14
C ALA A 126 -8.59 -1.94 0.83
N CYS A 127 -7.99 -0.75 0.81
CA CYS A 127 -7.86 0.05 -0.41
C CYS A 127 -6.96 -0.63 -1.46
N SER A 128 -5.80 -1.14 -1.07
CA SER A 128 -4.86 -1.85 -1.96
C SER A 128 -5.44 -3.14 -2.53
N ASP A 129 -6.09 -3.94 -1.68
CA ASP A 129 -6.73 -5.19 -2.10
C ASP A 129 -7.94 -4.92 -3.01
N TRP A 130 -8.69 -3.84 -2.77
CA TRP A 130 -9.78 -3.41 -3.66
C TRP A 130 -9.26 -3.00 -5.03
N ALA A 131 -8.18 -2.23 -5.08
CA ALA A 131 -7.53 -1.88 -6.34
C ALA A 131 -7.12 -3.13 -7.13
N THR A 132 -6.56 -4.13 -6.45
CA THR A 132 -6.20 -5.41 -7.08
C THR A 132 -7.42 -6.14 -7.64
N GLY A 133 -8.50 -6.22 -6.86
CA GLY A 133 -9.76 -6.82 -7.32
C GLY A 133 -10.40 -6.09 -8.52
N ILE A 134 -10.22 -4.77 -8.63
CA ILE A 134 -10.65 -3.99 -9.80
C ILE A 134 -9.81 -4.35 -11.03
N ILE A 135 -8.50 -4.57 -10.89
CA ILE A 135 -7.61 -4.92 -12.01
C ILE A 135 -7.87 -6.36 -12.49
N GLU A 136 -8.11 -7.30 -11.58
CA GLU A 136 -8.34 -8.71 -11.94
C GLU A 136 -9.66 -8.91 -12.70
N ARG A 137 -10.72 -8.18 -12.33
CA ARG A 137 -12.04 -8.22 -13.01
C ARG A 137 -12.06 -7.54 -14.37
N GLN A 138 -11.03 -6.78 -14.73
CA GLN A 138 -10.98 -5.95 -15.93
C GLN A 138 -10.64 -6.68 -17.24
N LEU A 139 -10.26 -7.95 -17.21
CA LEU A 139 -9.90 -8.70 -18.42
C LEU A 139 -11.11 -8.96 -19.37
N GLN A 140 -12.27 -8.33 -19.16
CA GLN A 140 -13.53 -8.64 -19.86
C GLN A 140 -14.42 -7.43 -20.28
N ASN A 141 -14.03 -6.16 -20.09
CA ASN A 141 -14.95 -5.01 -20.31
C ASN A 141 -14.37 -3.82 -21.11
N ASP A 142 -15.24 -3.03 -21.76
CA ASP A 142 -14.91 -1.84 -22.58
C ASP A 142 -14.44 -0.61 -21.77
N GLU A 143 -14.59 -0.60 -20.43
CA GLU A 143 -14.25 0.54 -19.55
C GLU A 143 -12.88 0.42 -18.84
N ILE A 144 -11.90 -0.23 -19.48
CA ILE A 144 -10.55 -0.48 -18.90
C ILE A 144 -9.94 0.83 -18.36
N ASP A 145 -10.06 1.91 -19.14
CA ASP A 145 -9.40 3.17 -18.84
C ASP A 145 -9.92 3.85 -17.57
N LEU A 146 -11.23 3.74 -17.29
CA LEU A 146 -11.86 4.25 -16.06
C LEU A 146 -11.45 3.41 -14.85
N ARG A 147 -11.45 2.09 -15.02
CA ARG A 147 -11.17 1.14 -13.94
C ARG A 147 -9.70 1.14 -13.53
N LEU A 148 -8.76 1.30 -14.46
CA LEU A 148 -7.34 1.50 -14.16
C LEU A 148 -7.11 2.80 -13.38
N ARG A 149 -7.80 3.89 -13.72
CA ARG A 149 -7.74 5.15 -12.95
C ARG A 149 -8.25 4.95 -11.52
N GLN A 150 -9.41 4.30 -11.38
CA GLN A 150 -9.98 3.99 -10.07
C GLN A 150 -9.02 3.16 -9.20
N ALA A 151 -8.38 2.13 -9.78
CA ALA A 151 -7.40 1.31 -9.07
C ALA A 151 -6.14 2.10 -8.67
N ALA A 152 -5.63 2.96 -9.56
CA ALA A 152 -4.52 3.84 -9.26
C ALA A 152 -4.86 4.81 -8.11
N ASP A 153 -6.03 5.45 -8.13
CA ASP A 153 -6.45 6.39 -7.09
C ASP A 153 -6.59 5.70 -5.72
N LEU A 154 -7.08 4.46 -5.69
CA LEU A 154 -7.14 3.64 -4.47
C LEU A 154 -5.74 3.34 -3.91
N LEU A 155 -4.77 3.00 -4.76
CA LEU A 155 -3.38 2.75 -4.35
C LEU A 155 -2.70 4.02 -3.85
N ARG A 156 -2.92 5.16 -4.50
CA ARG A 156 -2.41 6.47 -4.05
C ARG A 156 -2.99 6.86 -2.69
N LYS A 157 -4.28 6.59 -2.47
CA LYS A 157 -4.94 6.77 -1.17
C LYS A 157 -4.35 5.84 -0.11
N ALA A 158 -4.17 4.56 -0.42
CA ALA A 158 -3.55 3.59 0.48
C ALA A 158 -2.13 4.03 0.88
N GLY A 159 -1.30 4.41 -0.11
CA GLY A 159 0.05 4.90 0.12
C GLY A 159 0.09 6.16 0.99
N GLY A 160 -0.87 7.06 0.83
CA GLY A 160 -1.00 8.25 1.67
C GLY A 160 -1.39 7.94 3.11
N ILE A 161 -2.28 6.96 3.33
CA ILE A 161 -2.62 6.46 4.67
C ILE A 161 -1.38 5.86 5.33
N PHE A 162 -0.64 5.01 4.62
CA PHE A 162 0.57 4.39 5.15
C PHE A 162 1.69 5.40 5.45
N ALA A 163 1.87 6.42 4.60
CA ALA A 163 2.80 7.52 4.85
C ALA A 163 2.41 8.28 6.13
N TYR A 164 1.13 8.60 6.30
CA TYR A 164 0.63 9.26 7.51
C TYR A 164 0.94 8.46 8.79
N ILE A 165 0.79 7.13 8.73
CA ILE A 165 1.16 6.26 9.86
C ILE A 165 2.66 6.41 10.19
N GLY A 166 3.53 6.21 9.21
CA GLY A 166 4.99 6.23 9.42
C GLY A 166 5.52 7.60 9.83
N GLU A 167 5.03 8.67 9.20
CA GLU A 167 5.56 10.03 9.36
C GLU A 167 4.94 10.79 10.54
N GLN A 168 3.69 10.49 10.92
CA GLN A 168 2.95 11.27 11.92
C GLN A 168 2.55 10.47 13.15
N ILE A 169 2.20 9.19 13.02
CA ILE A 169 1.67 8.40 14.13
C ILE A 169 2.77 7.62 14.87
N CYS A 170 3.64 6.90 14.14
CA CYS A 170 4.74 6.16 14.75
C CYS A 170 5.65 7.05 15.62
N PRO A 171 6.02 8.29 15.22
CA PRO A 171 6.82 9.18 16.06
C PRO A 171 6.11 9.63 17.35
N LYS A 172 4.78 9.82 17.31
CA LYS A 172 3.99 10.15 18.51
C LYS A 172 3.94 8.98 19.50
N TRP A 173 3.98 7.75 19.00
CA TRP A 173 4.01 6.54 19.84
C TRP A 173 5.45 6.12 20.22
N ASN A 174 6.20 7.06 20.78
CA ASN A 174 7.56 6.83 21.24
C ASN A 174 7.59 6.20 22.65
N ASN A 175 7.26 4.92 22.74
CA ASN A 175 7.45 4.13 23.95
C ASN A 175 8.29 2.88 23.66
N ASP A 176 9.57 2.93 24.04
CA ASP A 176 10.54 1.86 23.83
C ASP A 176 10.42 0.73 24.87
N SER A 177 9.68 0.94 25.96
CA SER A 177 9.48 -0.10 26.99
C SER A 177 8.52 -1.21 26.53
N ILE A 178 7.75 -0.97 25.47
CA ILE A 178 6.75 -1.91 24.95
C ILE A 178 7.35 -2.72 23.80
N SER A 179 7.27 -4.05 23.89
CA SER A 179 7.56 -4.94 22.77
C SER A 179 6.50 -4.78 21.68
N LYS A 180 6.90 -4.22 20.53
CA LYS A 180 6.03 -3.91 19.39
C LYS A 180 6.18 -4.97 18.28
N PRO A 181 5.07 -5.42 17.63
CA PRO A 181 5.17 -6.22 16.42
C PRO A 181 5.76 -5.39 15.27
N VAL A 182 6.32 -6.06 14.26
CA VAL A 182 6.97 -5.33 13.15
C VAL A 182 5.98 -4.47 12.36
N ASP A 183 4.71 -4.86 12.28
CA ASP A 183 3.65 -4.14 11.54
C ASP A 183 3.53 -2.66 11.96
N VAL A 184 3.83 -2.34 13.22
CA VAL A 184 3.66 -0.98 13.77
C VAL A 184 4.97 -0.20 13.88
N LEU A 185 6.09 -0.80 13.47
CA LEU A 185 7.37 -0.11 13.37
C LEU A 185 7.37 0.75 12.11
N MET A 186 7.84 2.00 12.21
CA MET A 186 7.79 3.03 11.16
C MET A 186 8.28 2.55 9.80
N GLU A 187 9.28 1.68 9.76
CA GLU A 187 9.84 1.11 8.54
C GLU A 187 8.79 0.36 7.72
N ILE A 188 7.86 -0.35 8.38
CA ILE A 188 6.84 -1.14 7.68
C ILE A 188 5.81 -0.24 6.99
N PRO A 189 5.06 0.66 7.65
CA PRO A 189 4.15 1.60 6.99
C PRO A 189 4.85 2.44 5.91
N THR A 190 6.08 2.89 6.16
CA THR A 190 6.85 3.65 5.17
C THR A 190 7.17 2.79 3.94
N SER A 191 7.55 1.52 4.13
CA SER A 191 7.84 0.59 3.03
C SER A 191 6.61 0.30 2.17
N ILE A 192 5.45 0.00 2.79
CA ILE A 192 4.20 -0.27 2.05
C ILE A 192 3.64 0.99 1.40
N SER A 193 3.94 2.19 1.92
CA SER A 193 3.63 3.45 1.24
C SER A 193 4.38 3.58 -0.09
N LYS A 194 5.69 3.30 -0.10
CA LYS A 194 6.50 3.32 -1.33
C LYS A 194 6.01 2.28 -2.34
N ILE A 195 5.67 1.08 -1.88
CA ILE A 195 5.14 0.00 -2.73
C ILE A 195 3.79 0.40 -3.34
N ALA A 196 2.86 0.95 -2.55
CA ALA A 196 1.55 1.36 -3.06
C ALA A 196 1.67 2.41 -4.16
N LEU A 197 2.58 3.37 -4.02
CA LEU A 197 2.86 4.36 -5.07
C LEU A 197 3.51 3.73 -6.32
N ALA A 198 4.42 2.78 -6.11
CA ALA A 198 5.07 2.02 -7.17
C ALA A 198 4.04 1.22 -7.99
N ASP A 199 3.12 0.53 -7.31
CA ASP A 199 2.04 -0.25 -7.95
C ASP A 199 1.09 0.65 -8.72
N SER A 200 0.76 1.82 -8.18
CA SER A 200 -0.05 2.82 -8.88
C SER A 200 0.63 3.34 -10.16
N THR A 201 1.94 3.57 -10.10
CA THR A 201 2.72 3.97 -11.29
C THR A 201 2.85 2.81 -12.29
N SER A 202 2.91 1.56 -11.84
CA SER A 202 2.89 0.36 -12.69
C SER A 202 1.60 0.26 -13.51
N ILE A 203 0.45 0.66 -12.96
CA ILE A 203 -0.81 0.78 -13.70
C ILE A 203 -0.68 1.84 -14.81
N ALA A 204 -0.04 2.98 -14.52
CA ALA A 204 0.18 4.01 -15.51
C ALA A 204 1.11 3.56 -16.65
N ILE A 205 2.12 2.72 -16.36
CA ILE A 205 2.96 2.10 -17.40
C ILE A 205 2.10 1.21 -18.33
N ARG A 206 1.21 0.39 -17.77
CA ARG A 206 0.29 -0.44 -18.58
C ARG A 206 -0.58 0.43 -19.50
N LYS A 207 -1.08 1.55 -18.99
CA LYS A 207 -1.84 2.51 -19.80
C LYS A 207 -0.97 3.15 -20.88
N ALA A 208 0.25 3.56 -20.57
CA ALA A 208 1.19 4.16 -21.51
C ALA A 208 1.57 3.21 -22.65
N LEU A 209 1.68 1.90 -22.37
CA LEU A 209 1.89 0.86 -23.39
C LEU A 209 0.71 0.79 -24.38
N MET A 210 -0.53 0.89 -23.90
CA MET A 210 -1.71 0.93 -24.77
C MET A 210 -1.74 2.16 -25.69
N GLN A 211 -1.04 3.24 -25.30
CA GLN A 211 -0.99 4.51 -26.03
C GLN A 211 0.25 4.65 -26.92
N GLN A 212 1.01 3.57 -27.17
CA GLN A 212 2.23 3.57 -27.99
C GLN A 212 3.28 4.61 -27.54
N THR A 213 3.47 4.74 -26.23
CA THR A 213 4.50 5.63 -25.65
C THR A 213 5.91 5.16 -25.99
N THR A 214 6.88 6.08 -26.05
CA THR A 214 8.28 5.77 -26.39
C THR A 214 8.95 4.81 -25.40
N SER A 215 9.78 3.92 -25.94
CA SER A 215 10.56 2.93 -25.18
C SER A 215 11.44 3.59 -24.11
N SER A 216 12.12 4.70 -24.42
CA SER A 216 12.90 5.48 -23.42
C SER A 216 12.08 5.95 -22.20
N LEU A 217 10.86 6.45 -22.41
CA LEU A 217 10.02 6.93 -21.30
C LEU A 217 9.53 5.75 -20.45
N LEU A 218 9.10 4.66 -21.09
CA LEU A 218 8.70 3.43 -20.40
C LEU A 218 9.84 2.86 -19.55
N ALA A 219 11.08 2.91 -20.04
CA ALA A 219 12.27 2.52 -19.27
C ALA A 219 12.42 3.36 -17.99
N LYS A 220 12.37 4.70 -18.11
CA LYS A 220 12.47 5.62 -16.95
C LYS A 220 11.37 5.37 -15.91
N LEU A 221 10.14 5.13 -16.36
CA LEU A 221 9.03 4.81 -15.46
C LEU A 221 9.26 3.47 -14.74
N ALA A 222 9.68 2.42 -15.46
CA ALA A 222 9.96 1.11 -14.88
C ALA A 222 11.11 1.16 -13.84
N PHE A 223 12.18 1.92 -14.11
CA PHE A 223 13.24 2.14 -13.12
C PHE A 223 12.76 2.98 -11.93
N GLY A 224 11.84 3.94 -12.11
CA GLY A 224 11.22 4.67 -11.01
C GLY A 224 10.46 3.75 -10.05
N VAL A 225 9.67 2.83 -10.61
CA VAL A 225 8.96 1.78 -9.87
C VAL A 225 9.95 0.86 -9.16
N SER A 226 10.96 0.35 -9.87
CA SER A 226 12.01 -0.51 -9.30
C SER A 226 12.71 0.17 -8.11
N GLY A 227 13.09 1.44 -8.23
CA GLY A 227 13.72 2.20 -7.16
C GLY A 227 12.85 2.34 -5.91
N HIS A 228 11.53 2.47 -6.04
CA HIS A 228 10.62 2.50 -4.89
C HIS A 228 10.55 1.16 -4.17
N TYR A 229 10.56 0.05 -4.92
CA TYR A 229 10.67 -1.29 -4.35
C TYR A 229 12.03 -1.51 -3.65
N GLU A 230 13.12 -0.98 -4.20
CA GLU A 230 14.45 -1.03 -3.57
C GLU A 230 14.50 -0.22 -2.26
N MET A 231 13.90 0.98 -2.23
CA MET A 231 13.74 1.77 -1.01
C MET A 231 12.94 1.02 0.05
N ALA A 232 11.81 0.40 -0.34
CA ALA A 232 11.01 -0.42 0.56
C ALA A 232 11.81 -1.62 1.11
N ASN A 233 12.61 -2.28 0.27
CA ASN A 233 13.49 -3.37 0.70
C ASN A 233 14.59 -2.87 1.66
N GLY A 234 15.14 -1.67 1.43
CA GLY A 234 16.11 -1.02 2.31
C GLY A 234 15.53 -0.76 3.71
N LEU A 235 14.31 -0.23 3.78
CA LEU A 235 13.58 -0.01 5.04
C LEU A 235 13.33 -1.31 5.80
N ILE A 236 12.93 -2.38 5.11
CA ILE A 236 12.74 -3.68 5.75
C ILE A 236 14.06 -4.22 6.31
N LYS A 237 15.17 -4.03 5.59
CA LYS A 237 16.51 -4.47 6.01
C LYS A 237 17.09 -3.63 7.15
N SER A 238 16.65 -2.39 7.34
CA SER A 238 17.11 -1.54 8.45
C SER A 238 16.46 -1.88 9.79
N LEU A 239 15.41 -2.72 9.80
CA LEU A 239 14.83 -3.25 11.03
C LEU A 239 15.90 -4.01 11.85
N LYS A 240 15.80 -3.95 13.18
CA LYS A 240 16.66 -4.73 14.10
C LYS A 240 16.64 -6.23 13.79
N ASP A 241 15.48 -6.74 13.40
CA ASP A 241 15.28 -8.13 13.00
C ASP A 241 14.35 -8.21 11.77
N PRO A 242 14.91 -8.15 10.55
CA PRO A 242 14.13 -8.27 9.32
C PRO A 242 13.50 -9.65 9.13
N SER A 243 13.93 -10.67 9.87
CA SER A 243 13.40 -12.03 9.75
C SER A 243 11.98 -12.15 10.30
N LYS A 244 11.59 -11.25 11.22
CA LYS A 244 10.22 -11.12 11.74
C LYS A 244 9.21 -10.60 10.74
N VAL A 245 9.66 -10.09 9.59
CA VAL A 245 8.77 -9.72 8.48
C VAL A 245 8.48 -10.95 7.63
N CYS A 246 7.20 -11.18 7.35
CA CYS A 246 6.68 -12.29 6.57
C CYS A 246 7.55 -12.55 5.33
N GLY A 247 8.06 -13.78 5.21
CA GLY A 247 8.97 -14.16 4.14
C GLY A 247 8.40 -13.95 2.73
N ASP A 248 7.09 -14.16 2.55
CA ASP A 248 6.42 -13.95 1.26
C ASP A 248 6.35 -12.48 0.89
N PHE A 249 6.10 -11.60 1.86
CA PHE A 249 6.15 -10.16 1.63
C PHE A 249 7.59 -9.69 1.31
N ARG A 250 8.60 -10.16 2.04
CA ARG A 250 10.00 -9.83 1.74
C ARG A 250 10.41 -10.25 0.32
N LYS A 251 10.02 -11.45 -0.11
CA LYS A 251 10.24 -11.94 -1.47
C LYS A 251 9.46 -11.12 -2.49
N TYR A 252 8.23 -10.74 -2.18
CA TYR A 252 7.41 -9.90 -3.06
C TYR A 252 8.12 -8.58 -3.35
N VAL A 253 8.64 -7.92 -2.31
CA VAL A 253 9.33 -6.64 -2.46
C VAL A 253 10.63 -6.79 -3.26
N SER A 254 11.46 -7.79 -2.92
CA SER A 254 12.74 -8.00 -3.63
C SER A 254 12.55 -8.42 -5.08
N TYR A 255 11.58 -9.29 -5.36
CA TYR A 255 11.28 -9.73 -6.72
C TYR A 255 10.52 -8.67 -7.52
N GLY A 256 9.71 -7.83 -6.88
CA GLY A 256 9.09 -6.66 -7.51
C GLY A 256 10.14 -5.67 -8.01
N ALA A 257 11.17 -5.38 -7.21
CA ALA A 257 12.31 -4.56 -7.64
C ALA A 257 12.99 -5.14 -8.89
N LEU A 258 13.34 -6.44 -8.84
CA LEU A 258 14.01 -7.13 -9.95
C LEU A 258 13.13 -7.18 -11.21
N PHE A 259 11.83 -7.44 -11.06
CA PHE A 259 10.88 -7.48 -12.18
C PHE A 259 10.83 -6.14 -12.90
N HIS A 260 10.66 -5.04 -12.16
CA HIS A 260 10.59 -3.71 -12.75
C HIS A 260 11.94 -3.25 -13.31
N GLN A 261 13.06 -3.69 -12.73
CA GLN A 261 14.38 -3.48 -13.30
C GLN A 261 14.54 -4.21 -14.65
N ALA A 262 14.09 -5.47 -14.73
CA ALA A 262 14.11 -6.25 -15.96
C ALA A 262 13.21 -5.64 -17.04
N LEU A 263 12.05 -5.13 -16.63
CA LEU A 263 11.13 -4.39 -17.51
C LEU A 263 11.77 -3.11 -18.06
N GLY A 264 12.46 -2.34 -17.20
CA GLY A 264 13.23 -1.17 -17.64
C GLY A 264 14.31 -1.51 -18.66
N LYS A 265 15.04 -2.62 -18.43
CA LYS A 265 16.06 -3.13 -19.38
C LYS A 265 15.45 -3.60 -20.70
N LYS A 266 14.27 -4.24 -20.69
CA LYS A 266 13.52 -4.58 -21.91
C LYS A 266 13.25 -3.33 -22.74
N PHE A 267 12.75 -2.26 -22.12
CA PHE A 267 12.46 -1.01 -22.81
C PHE A 267 13.71 -0.28 -23.31
N LEU A 268 14.82 -0.29 -22.55
CA LEU A 268 16.10 0.22 -23.04
C LEU A 268 16.63 -0.57 -24.24
N ALA A 269 16.40 -1.89 -24.28
CA ALA A 269 16.79 -2.71 -25.41
C ALA A 269 15.98 -2.35 -26.68
N GLN A 270 14.68 -2.12 -26.53
CA GLN A 270 13.82 -1.68 -27.62
C GLN A 270 14.23 -0.30 -28.13
N ASP A 271 14.45 0.66 -27.22
CA ASP A 271 14.93 2.01 -27.53
C ASP A 271 16.29 1.96 -28.27
N ALA A 272 17.24 1.17 -27.78
CA ALA A 272 18.54 1.00 -28.43
C ALA A 272 18.40 0.39 -29.83
N ASN A 273 17.51 -0.58 -30.02
CA ASN A 273 17.25 -1.20 -31.32
C ASN A 273 16.60 -0.22 -32.30
N GLU A 274 15.64 0.59 -31.85
CA GLU A 274 15.01 1.68 -32.63
C GLU A 274 16.05 2.69 -33.14
N HIS A 275 17.09 2.96 -32.34
CA HIS A 275 18.19 3.86 -32.66
C HIS A 275 19.42 3.17 -33.27
N GLN A 276 19.28 1.93 -33.75
CA GLN A 276 20.35 1.18 -34.43
C GLN A 276 21.62 0.99 -33.58
N GLN A 277 21.47 0.87 -32.26
CA GLN A 277 22.55 0.55 -31.32
C GLN A 277 22.45 -0.93 -30.92
N TYR A 278 22.70 -1.82 -31.88
CA TYR A 278 22.37 -3.25 -31.78
C TYR A 278 23.15 -3.98 -30.69
N GLY A 279 24.41 -3.62 -30.45
CA GLY A 279 25.22 -4.21 -29.38
C GLY A 279 24.65 -3.89 -27.99
N LYS A 280 24.16 -2.65 -27.78
CA LYS A 280 23.48 -2.26 -26.54
C LYS A 280 22.13 -2.96 -26.40
N ALA A 281 21.36 -3.07 -27.49
CA ALA A 281 20.08 -3.77 -27.50
C ALA A 281 20.24 -5.23 -27.07
N VAL A 282 21.22 -5.95 -27.64
CA VAL A 282 21.58 -7.31 -27.23
C VAL A 282 22.00 -7.37 -25.76
N GLY A 283 22.82 -6.43 -25.30
CA GLY A 283 23.27 -6.37 -23.91
C GLY A 283 22.12 -6.26 -22.91
N PHE A 284 21.23 -5.30 -23.10
CA PHE A 284 20.09 -5.08 -22.20
C PHE A 284 19.05 -6.19 -22.26
N ILE A 285 18.70 -6.69 -23.46
CA ILE A 285 17.68 -7.75 -23.59
C ILE A 285 18.18 -9.08 -22.99
N THR A 286 19.49 -9.35 -23.04
CA THR A 286 20.10 -10.51 -22.38
C THR A 286 19.90 -10.45 -20.86
N GLN A 287 20.21 -9.30 -20.23
CA GLN A 287 20.00 -9.13 -18.79
C GLN A 287 18.52 -9.21 -18.39
N ALA A 288 17.63 -8.63 -19.20
CA ALA A 288 16.18 -8.72 -18.95
C ALA A 288 15.69 -10.17 -19.01
N LYS A 289 16.13 -10.94 -20.01
CA LYS A 289 15.79 -12.35 -20.18
C LYS A 289 16.24 -13.21 -18.99
N GLU A 290 17.50 -13.06 -18.56
CA GLU A 290 18.05 -13.78 -17.40
C GLU A 290 17.24 -13.48 -16.12
N ALA A 291 16.90 -12.22 -15.89
CA ALA A 291 16.12 -11.80 -14.73
C ALA A 291 14.69 -12.37 -14.77
N PHE A 292 13.98 -12.28 -15.90
CA PHE A 292 12.65 -12.87 -16.01
C PHE A 292 12.67 -14.40 -15.89
N GLN A 293 13.69 -15.08 -16.45
CA GLN A 293 13.87 -16.52 -16.30
C GLN A 293 14.06 -16.95 -14.84
N LEU A 294 14.73 -16.13 -14.02
CA LEU A 294 14.84 -16.38 -12.59
C LEU A 294 13.48 -16.23 -11.90
N LEU A 295 12.73 -15.17 -12.25
CA LEU A 295 11.44 -14.85 -11.65
C LEU A 295 10.33 -15.85 -11.99
N THR A 296 10.38 -16.52 -13.14
CA THR A 296 9.41 -17.58 -13.49
C THR A 296 9.47 -18.77 -12.53
N LYS A 297 10.60 -18.97 -11.82
CA LYS A 297 10.79 -20.03 -10.82
C LYS A 297 10.33 -19.63 -9.41
N SER A 298 9.78 -18.42 -9.24
CA SER A 298 9.31 -17.94 -7.94
C SER A 298 8.15 -18.79 -7.40
N LYS A 299 8.14 -19.01 -6.08
CA LYS A 299 6.99 -19.64 -5.38
C LYS A 299 5.79 -18.69 -5.24
N LEU A 300 6.00 -17.38 -5.44
CA LEU A 300 4.92 -16.40 -5.45
C LEU A 300 4.23 -16.45 -6.81
N THR A 301 3.06 -17.09 -6.85
CA THR A 301 2.32 -17.40 -8.09
C THR A 301 2.02 -16.16 -8.93
N THR A 302 1.67 -15.04 -8.29
CA THR A 302 1.39 -13.77 -8.98
C THR A 302 2.61 -13.22 -9.72
N ILE A 303 3.79 -13.22 -9.07
CA ILE A 303 5.04 -12.78 -9.71
C ILE A 303 5.45 -13.76 -10.80
N ALA A 304 5.40 -15.07 -10.53
CA ALA A 304 5.77 -16.09 -11.50
C ALA A 304 4.91 -16.04 -12.77
N ALA A 305 3.60 -15.82 -12.63
CA ALA A 305 2.67 -15.69 -13.76
C ALA A 305 3.00 -14.47 -14.63
N HIS A 306 3.14 -13.28 -14.02
CA HIS A 306 3.51 -12.08 -14.75
C HIS A 306 4.91 -12.17 -15.37
N ALA A 307 5.88 -12.76 -14.66
CA ALA A 307 7.23 -12.96 -15.19
C ALA A 307 7.25 -13.93 -16.37
N THR A 308 6.39 -14.95 -16.37
CA THR A 308 6.28 -15.90 -17.49
C THR A 308 5.75 -15.22 -18.75
N GLN A 309 4.76 -14.34 -18.59
CA GLN A 309 4.24 -13.53 -19.70
C GLN A 309 5.35 -12.66 -20.32
N GLU A 310 6.05 -11.88 -19.50
CA GLU A 310 7.14 -11.01 -19.97
C GLU A 310 8.34 -11.81 -20.53
N TYR A 311 8.67 -12.95 -19.92
CA TYR A 311 9.77 -13.81 -20.36
C TYR A 311 9.57 -14.29 -21.80
N ASN A 312 8.34 -14.67 -22.18
CA ASN A 312 8.06 -15.15 -23.52
C ASN A 312 8.30 -14.06 -24.57
N GLU A 313 7.85 -12.83 -24.30
CA GLU A 313 8.07 -11.69 -25.18
C GLU A 313 9.56 -11.33 -25.26
N VAL A 314 10.23 -11.22 -24.12
CA VAL A 314 11.66 -10.91 -24.04
C VAL A 314 12.52 -11.98 -24.71
N LYS A 315 12.14 -13.26 -24.61
CA LYS A 315 12.81 -14.37 -25.29
C LYS A 315 12.75 -14.22 -26.82
N ASN A 316 11.60 -13.80 -27.36
CA ASN A 316 11.44 -13.57 -28.80
C ASN A 316 12.29 -12.38 -29.27
N LEU A 317 12.25 -11.26 -28.53
CA LEU A 317 13.10 -10.09 -28.81
C LEU A 317 14.58 -10.45 -28.74
N TYR A 318 15.01 -11.20 -27.73
CA TYR A 318 16.39 -11.67 -27.58
C TYR A 318 16.85 -12.44 -28.82
N THR A 319 16.06 -13.42 -29.28
CA THR A 319 16.42 -14.21 -30.46
C THR A 319 16.56 -13.34 -31.71
N SER A 320 15.64 -12.39 -31.91
CA SER A 320 15.68 -11.45 -33.03
C SER A 320 16.92 -10.55 -32.99
N TYR A 321 17.18 -9.89 -31.85
CA TYR A 321 18.29 -8.94 -31.72
C TYR A 321 19.65 -9.63 -31.82
N VAL A 322 19.82 -10.80 -31.19
CA VAL A 322 21.07 -11.57 -31.27
C VAL A 322 21.31 -12.07 -32.69
N SER A 323 20.28 -12.60 -33.36
CA SER A 323 20.41 -13.08 -34.74
C SER A 323 20.85 -11.95 -35.68
N TYR A 324 20.18 -10.79 -35.60
CA TYR A 324 20.51 -9.63 -36.42
C TYR A 324 21.91 -9.10 -36.14
N ASN A 325 22.29 -8.97 -34.86
CA ASN A 325 23.62 -8.49 -34.52
C ASN A 325 24.72 -9.45 -34.96
N ASN A 326 24.48 -10.76 -34.93
CA ASN A 326 25.48 -11.76 -35.34
C ASN A 326 25.57 -11.98 -36.86
N THR A 327 24.61 -11.47 -37.64
CA THR A 327 24.54 -11.72 -39.09
C THR A 327 24.63 -10.46 -39.94
N VAL A 328 24.27 -9.29 -39.38
CA VAL A 328 24.19 -8.03 -40.12
C VAL A 328 25.04 -6.94 -39.46
N ALA A 329 24.79 -6.62 -38.18
CA ALA A 329 25.38 -5.43 -37.56
C ALA A 329 26.80 -5.63 -36.99
N TYR A 330 27.09 -6.82 -36.46
CA TYR A 330 28.37 -7.20 -35.84
C TYR A 330 28.88 -6.22 -34.76
N GLU A 331 27.98 -5.53 -34.05
CA GLU A 331 28.37 -4.62 -32.99
C GLU A 331 28.87 -5.35 -31.75
N LYS A 332 29.89 -4.79 -31.10
CA LYS A 332 30.39 -5.27 -29.81
C LYS A 332 29.33 -5.08 -28.73
N VAL A 333 28.97 -6.16 -28.06
CA VAL A 333 28.07 -6.12 -26.90
C VAL A 333 28.80 -5.48 -25.70
N PRO A 334 28.26 -4.40 -25.09
CA PRO A 334 28.87 -3.77 -23.93
C PRO A 334 28.90 -4.69 -22.71
N THR A 335 29.82 -4.43 -21.77
CA THR A 335 29.91 -5.23 -20.53
C THR A 335 28.75 -4.92 -19.58
N LYS A 336 28.57 -5.75 -18.54
CA LYS A 336 27.55 -5.50 -17.51
C LYS A 336 27.75 -4.15 -16.81
N ALA A 337 29.00 -3.74 -16.59
CA ALA A 337 29.34 -2.46 -15.97
C ALA A 337 28.99 -1.28 -16.89
N ASP A 338 29.32 -1.38 -18.18
CA ASP A 338 28.99 -0.34 -19.17
C ASP A 338 27.47 -0.16 -19.27
N LEU A 339 26.71 -1.26 -19.34
CA LEU A 339 25.25 -1.22 -19.40
C LEU A 339 24.64 -0.59 -18.15
N GLN A 340 25.22 -0.86 -16.96
CA GLN A 340 24.76 -0.26 -15.71
C GLN A 340 24.95 1.26 -15.69
N ALA A 341 26.06 1.77 -16.25
CA ALA A 341 26.32 3.20 -16.36
C ALA A 341 25.36 3.91 -17.34
N LEU A 342 24.74 3.17 -18.25
CA LEU A 342 23.77 3.67 -19.23
C LEU A 342 22.33 3.66 -18.72
N ILE A 343 22.06 3.12 -17.53
CA ILE A 343 20.70 3.11 -16.95
C ILE A 343 20.31 4.53 -16.53
N PRO A 344 19.21 5.09 -17.06
CA PRO A 344 18.78 6.43 -16.70
C PRO A 344 18.20 6.48 -15.28
N GLY A 345 18.13 7.68 -14.71
CA GLY A 345 17.38 7.93 -13.49
C GLY A 345 15.90 7.56 -13.64
N GLY A 346 15.35 6.90 -12.61
CA GLY A 346 13.94 6.54 -12.56
C GLY A 346 13.03 7.76 -12.44
N ARG A 347 11.82 7.67 -13.01
CA ARG A 347 10.78 8.71 -12.92
C ARG A 347 9.50 8.15 -12.32
N MET A 348 8.94 8.86 -11.35
CA MET A 348 7.58 8.61 -10.87
C MET A 348 6.59 9.52 -11.60
N LEU A 349 5.43 8.98 -11.96
CA LEU A 349 4.37 9.74 -12.63
C LEU A 349 3.37 10.33 -11.63
N GLN A 350 3.15 9.61 -10.53
CA GLN A 350 2.10 9.91 -9.58
C GLN A 350 2.69 10.28 -8.23
N GLU A 351 1.89 11.01 -7.46
CA GLU A 351 2.19 11.37 -6.09
C GLU A 351 1.16 10.74 -5.15
N LEU A 352 1.52 10.57 -3.89
CA LEU A 352 0.60 10.09 -2.87
C LEU A 352 -0.58 11.05 -2.70
N THR A 353 -1.78 10.50 -2.52
CA THR A 353 -2.91 11.30 -2.06
C THR A 353 -2.71 11.53 -0.57
N LYS A 354 -2.31 12.75 -0.17
CA LYS A 354 -2.08 13.07 1.24
C LYS A 354 -3.33 12.72 2.08
N TYR A 355 -3.15 11.82 3.04
CA TYR A 355 -4.22 11.45 3.94
C TYR A 355 -4.53 12.62 4.88
N LYS A 356 -5.81 12.96 4.99
CA LYS A 356 -6.32 13.91 5.97
C LYS A 356 -7.18 13.11 6.95
N PRO A 357 -6.84 13.07 8.26
CA PRO A 357 -7.69 12.41 9.24
C PRO A 357 -9.06 13.09 9.28
N PRO A 358 -10.15 12.35 9.54
CA PRO A 358 -11.47 12.95 9.71
C PRO A 358 -11.48 13.82 10.96
N SER A 359 -12.39 14.80 10.99
CA SER A 359 -12.66 15.55 12.21
C SER A 359 -13.11 14.60 13.32
N PRO A 360 -12.61 14.77 14.55
CA PRO A 360 -13.11 14.04 15.71
C PRO A 360 -14.63 14.16 15.84
N ALA A 361 -15.29 13.09 16.27
CA ALA A 361 -16.73 13.13 16.54
C ALA A 361 -17.06 13.89 17.83
N PHE A 362 -16.10 13.98 18.76
CA PHE A 362 -16.22 14.64 20.05
C PHE A 362 -14.84 15.10 20.56
N GLY A 363 -14.83 15.95 21.58
CA GLY A 363 -13.62 16.44 22.24
C GLY A 363 -13.43 17.96 22.19
N PRO A 364 -12.34 18.47 22.78
CA PRO A 364 -12.16 19.90 23.09
C PRO A 364 -12.06 20.82 21.88
N GLY A 365 -11.76 20.28 20.69
CA GLY A 365 -11.63 21.04 19.45
C GLY A 365 -12.96 21.32 18.74
N LEU A 366 -14.07 20.70 19.17
CA LEU A 366 -15.39 20.96 18.59
C LEU A 366 -15.99 22.17 19.27
N LYS A 367 -16.26 23.22 18.48
CA LYS A 367 -17.14 24.30 18.93
C LYS A 367 -18.47 23.66 19.29
N THR A 368 -18.78 23.61 20.57
CA THR A 368 -20.11 23.25 21.07
C THR A 368 -21.10 24.15 20.35
N ILE A 369 -21.89 23.59 19.43
CA ILE A 369 -23.09 24.27 18.97
C ILE A 369 -23.99 24.28 20.20
N THR A 370 -23.88 25.37 20.97
CA THR A 370 -24.82 25.70 22.02
C THR A 370 -26.20 25.66 21.37
N LYS A 371 -27.03 24.71 21.80
CA LYS A 371 -28.43 24.60 21.40
C LYS A 371 -29.23 25.76 22.00
N GLU A 372 -28.94 26.99 21.60
CA GLU A 372 -29.73 28.17 21.96
C GLU A 372 -29.69 29.19 20.81
N GLN A 373 -30.38 28.88 19.71
CA GLN A 373 -30.98 29.93 18.88
C GLN A 373 -32.40 29.47 18.50
N PRO A 374 -33.45 30.28 18.78
CA PRO A 374 -34.82 29.97 18.39
C PRO A 374 -34.97 30.04 16.86
N PRO A 375 -35.98 29.37 16.27
CA PRO A 375 -36.11 29.28 14.82
C PRO A 375 -36.44 30.65 14.22
N GLY A 376 -35.44 31.27 13.59
CA GLY A 376 -35.64 32.39 12.68
C GLY A 376 -36.27 31.89 11.39
N TYR A 377 -37.52 32.25 11.15
CA TYR A 377 -38.24 32.03 9.91
C TYR A 377 -37.46 32.62 8.72
N ILE A 378 -37.10 31.79 7.74
CA ILE A 378 -36.63 32.23 6.43
C ILE A 378 -37.86 32.31 5.52
N LEU A 379 -38.40 33.51 5.33
CA LEU A 379 -39.27 33.84 4.20
C LEU A 379 -38.35 34.29 3.06
N ASP A 380 -37.90 33.35 2.24
CA ASP A 380 -37.34 33.68 0.94
C ASP A 380 -38.49 33.85 -0.05
N GLY A 381 -38.85 35.11 -0.27
CA GLY A 381 -39.68 35.52 -1.37
C GLY A 381 -38.96 36.61 -2.15
N GLN A 382 -38.42 36.29 -3.33
CA GLN A 382 -38.28 37.27 -4.40
C GLN A 382 -38.67 36.64 -5.74
N TYR A 383 -39.77 37.18 -6.25
CA TYR A 383 -40.19 37.14 -7.63
C TYR A 383 -39.37 38.14 -8.47
N TYR A 384 -39.21 37.77 -9.74
CA TYR A 384 -38.68 38.49 -10.90
C TYR A 384 -37.16 38.61 -11.06
#